data_AF-A0A2X1KSR7-F1
#
_entry.id   AF-A0A2X1KSR7-F1
#
_cell.length_a   1.000
_cell.length_b   1.000
_cell.length_c   1.000
_cell.angle_alpha   90.00
_cell.angle_beta   90.00
_cell.angle_gamma   90.00
#
_symmetry.space_group_name_H-M   'P 1'
#
loop_
_entity.id
_entity.type
_entity.pdbx_description
1 polymer ?
#
loop_
_entity_poly.entity_id
_entity_poly.type
_entity_poly.pdbx_seq_one_letter_code
_entity_poly.pdbx_strand_id
1 'polypeptide(L)'
;MQGTKIRLLAGGLLMMATAGYVQADALQPDPAWQQGTLSNGLQWQVLTTPQRPSDRVEIRLLVNTGSLAESTQQSGYSHAIPRIALTQSGGLDASTGAFIVAAGDRP
;
A
#
# COMPACT_ATOMS: atom_id res chain seq x y z
N MET A 1 58.52 11.66 19.48
CA MET A 1 57.84 10.65 18.63
C MET A 1 56.49 10.14 19.18
N GLN A 2 56.05 10.51 20.40
CA GLN A 2 54.76 10.04 20.97
C GLN A 2 53.53 10.83 20.46
N GLY A 3 53.65 12.14 20.21
CA GLY A 3 52.54 12.98 19.75
C GLY A 3 51.97 12.61 18.37
N THR A 4 52.82 12.09 17.46
CA THR A 4 52.38 11.65 16.13
C THR A 4 51.52 10.38 16.21
N LYS A 5 51.83 9.46 17.13
CA LYS A 5 51.07 8.23 17.34
C LYS A 5 49.68 8.50 17.92
N ILE A 6 49.57 9.48 18.83
CA ILE A 6 48.29 9.89 19.43
C ILE A 6 47.38 10.53 18.38
N ARG A 7 47.92 11.37 17.50
CA ARG A 7 47.15 11.96 16.39
C ARG A 7 46.65 10.92 15.39
N LEU A 8 47.46 9.90 15.10
CA LEU A 8 47.07 8.79 14.24
C LEU A 8 45.97 7.92 14.88
N LEU A 9 46.08 7.63 16.19
CA LEU A 9 45.05 6.90 16.93
C LEU A 9 43.74 7.68 17.01
N ALA A 10 43.80 8.99 17.31
CA ALA A 10 42.62 9.85 17.37
C ALA A 10 41.94 9.98 16.00
N GLY A 11 42.72 10.17 14.91
CA GLY A 11 42.19 10.23 13.55
C GLY A 11 41.60 8.90 13.07
N GLY A 12 42.21 7.77 13.43
CA GLY A 12 41.68 6.43 13.12
C GLY A 12 40.38 6.13 13.87
N LEU A 13 40.27 6.55 15.13
CA LEU A 13 39.06 6.42 15.93
C LEU A 13 37.94 7.33 15.40
N LEU A 14 38.27 8.55 14.92
CA LEU A 14 37.33 9.48 14.30
C LEU A 14 36.77 8.93 12.97
N MET A 15 37.63 8.32 12.14
CA MET A 15 37.23 7.67 10.89
C MET A 15 36.36 6.43 11.12
N MET A 16 36.65 5.62 12.15
CA MET A 16 35.79 4.50 12.55
C MET A 16 34.44 4.96 13.07
N ALA A 17 34.37 6.09 13.79
CA ALA A 17 33.11 6.66 14.20
C ALA A 17 32.26 7.06 12.98
N THR A 18 32.83 7.74 11.98
CA THR A 18 32.06 8.21 10.81
C THR A 18 31.57 7.09 9.88
N ALA A 19 32.24 5.93 9.83
CA ALA A 19 31.85 4.81 8.98
C ALA A 19 30.60 4.05 9.48
N GLY A 20 30.24 4.19 10.76
CA GLY A 20 29.08 3.52 11.36
C GLY A 20 27.74 4.24 11.18
N TYR A 21 27.74 5.47 10.62
CA TYR A 21 26.54 6.32 10.56
C TYR A 21 25.91 6.45 9.16
N VAL A 22 26.26 5.58 8.20
CA VAL A 22 25.45 5.45 6.96
C VAL A 22 24.23 4.59 7.29
N GLN A 23 23.30 5.18 8.04
CA GLN A 23 21.94 4.66 8.14
C GLN A 23 21.24 5.06 6.83
N ALA A 24 20.82 4.06 6.05
CA ALA A 24 19.93 4.33 4.93
C ALA A 24 18.63 4.89 5.51
N ASP A 25 18.19 6.05 5.02
CA ASP A 25 16.91 6.60 5.44
C ASP A 25 15.80 5.63 5.01
N ALA A 26 14.82 5.41 5.90
CA ALA A 26 13.71 4.55 5.58
C ALA A 26 12.92 5.19 4.43
N LEU A 27 12.48 4.37 3.47
CA LEU A 27 11.60 4.84 2.41
C LEU A 27 10.35 5.45 3.04
N GLN A 28 10.22 6.77 2.92
CA GLN A 28 9.09 7.49 3.44
C GLN A 28 7.88 7.21 2.55
N PRO A 29 6.71 6.84 3.13
CA PRO A 29 5.47 6.74 2.39
C PRO A 29 5.16 8.07 1.69
N ASP A 30 4.53 8.00 0.52
CA ASP A 30 4.17 9.20 -0.24
C ASP A 30 3.16 10.05 0.55
N PRO A 31 3.49 11.32 0.89
CA PRO A 31 2.63 12.17 1.70
C PRO A 31 1.35 12.61 0.97
N ALA A 32 1.25 12.44 -0.35
CA ALA A 32 0.04 12.74 -1.10
C ALA A 32 -1.09 11.73 -0.83
N TRP A 33 -0.76 10.54 -0.32
CA TRP A 33 -1.74 9.53 0.05
C TRP A 33 -2.32 9.81 1.43
N GLN A 34 -3.60 10.13 1.45
CA GLN A 34 -4.39 10.17 2.68
C GLN A 34 -4.88 8.77 2.98
N GLN A 35 -4.73 8.31 4.23
CA GLN A 35 -5.15 6.97 4.63
C GLN A 35 -5.76 6.98 6.02
N GLY A 36 -6.61 6.00 6.31
CA GLY A 36 -7.22 5.85 7.61
C GLY A 36 -7.91 4.49 7.79
N THR A 37 -8.45 4.28 8.98
CA THR A 37 -9.24 3.10 9.32
C THR A 37 -10.51 3.55 10.01
N LEU A 38 -11.66 3.09 9.53
CA LEU A 38 -12.96 3.34 10.14
C LEU A 38 -13.15 2.47 11.39
N SER A 39 -14.13 2.80 12.22
CA SER A 39 -14.43 2.04 13.44
C SER A 39 -14.81 0.57 13.21
N ASN A 40 -15.29 0.24 12.01
CA ASN A 40 -15.61 -1.13 11.60
C ASN A 40 -14.40 -1.91 11.04
N GLY A 41 -13.19 -1.31 11.05
CA GLY A 41 -11.97 -1.92 10.55
C GLY A 41 -11.72 -1.75 9.04
N LEU A 42 -12.61 -1.06 8.31
CA LEU A 42 -12.38 -0.75 6.89
C LEU A 42 -11.24 0.25 6.74
N GLN A 43 -10.22 -0.13 5.98
CA GLN A 43 -9.09 0.72 5.63
C GLN A 43 -9.40 1.47 4.32
N TRP A 44 -9.10 2.75 4.28
CA TRP A 44 -9.32 3.58 3.10
C TRP A 44 -8.07 4.37 2.76
N GLN A 45 -7.90 4.64 1.47
CA GLN A 45 -6.81 5.42 0.92
C GLN A 45 -7.36 6.35 -0.17
N VAL A 46 -6.95 7.61 -0.15
CA VAL A 46 -7.37 8.64 -1.10
C VAL A 46 -6.14 9.39 -1.59
N LEU A 47 -5.99 9.46 -2.91
CA LEU A 47 -5.00 10.29 -3.59
C LEU A 47 -5.73 11.40 -4.34
N THR A 48 -5.55 12.64 -3.92
CA THR A 48 -6.08 13.79 -4.65
C THR A 48 -5.13 14.19 -5.76
N THR A 49 -5.62 14.31 -6.99
CA THR A 49 -4.82 14.75 -8.15
C THR A 49 -5.32 16.07 -8.73
N PRO A 50 -5.19 17.20 -8.00
CA PRO A 50 -5.67 18.52 -8.46
C PRO A 50 -5.05 18.95 -9.80
N GLN A 51 -3.85 18.45 -10.12
CA GLN A 51 -3.15 18.68 -11.38
C GLN A 51 -3.85 18.07 -12.61
N ARG A 52 -4.81 17.16 -12.43
CA ARG A 52 -5.58 16.54 -13.52
C ARG A 52 -7.09 16.63 -13.23
N PRO A 53 -7.69 17.83 -13.32
CA PRO A 53 -9.08 18.05 -12.92
C PRO A 53 -10.10 17.42 -13.88
N SER A 54 -9.70 17.17 -15.13
CA SER A 54 -10.56 16.56 -16.16
C SER A 54 -10.49 15.04 -16.19
N ASP A 55 -9.60 14.42 -15.40
CA ASP A 55 -9.47 12.97 -15.36
C ASP A 55 -10.63 12.32 -14.60
N ARG A 56 -10.93 11.07 -14.94
CA ARG A 56 -11.97 10.30 -14.24
C ARG A 56 -11.49 9.95 -12.84
N VAL A 57 -12.43 9.95 -11.90
CA VAL A 57 -12.20 9.41 -10.55
C VAL A 57 -12.17 7.89 -10.63
N GLU A 58 -11.12 7.29 -10.07
CA GLU A 58 -11.01 5.84 -9.91
C GLU A 58 -11.41 5.42 -8.49
N ILE A 59 -12.26 4.40 -8.38
CA ILE A 59 -12.67 3.80 -7.11
C ILE A 59 -12.32 2.32 -7.16
N ARG A 60 -11.61 1.84 -6.13
CA ARG A 60 -11.18 0.44 -6.01
C ARG A 60 -11.60 -0.08 -4.64
N LEU A 61 -12.30 -1.22 -4.62
CA LEU A 61 -12.60 -1.95 -3.39
C LEU A 61 -11.81 -3.26 -3.41
N LEU A 62 -10.90 -3.40 -2.46
CA LEU A 62 -10.13 -4.62 -2.28
C LEU A 62 -10.73 -5.42 -1.13
N VAL A 63 -11.02 -6.69 -1.40
CA VAL A 63 -11.42 -7.65 -0.37
C VAL A 63 -10.35 -8.74 -0.32
N ASN A 64 -9.76 -8.94 0.85
CA ASN A 64 -8.71 -9.93 1.06
C ASN A 64 -9.31 -11.35 1.21
N THR A 65 -10.03 -11.79 0.19
CA THR A 65 -10.58 -13.14 0.06
C THR A 65 -10.53 -13.54 -1.40
N GLY A 66 -10.25 -14.81 -1.68
CA GLY A 66 -10.11 -15.34 -3.03
C GLY A 66 -10.39 -16.83 -3.06
N SER A 67 -10.06 -17.50 -4.17
CA SER A 67 -10.29 -18.93 -4.35
C SER A 67 -9.56 -19.80 -3.33
N LEU A 68 -8.43 -19.33 -2.78
CA LEU A 68 -7.71 -20.03 -1.70
C LEU A 68 -8.51 -20.13 -0.38
N ALA A 69 -9.48 -19.24 -0.17
CA ALA A 69 -10.36 -19.28 0.99
C ALA A 69 -11.62 -20.14 0.76
N GLU A 70 -11.80 -20.73 -0.44
CA GLU A 70 -12.96 -21.54 -0.76
C GLU A 70 -12.83 -22.96 -0.19
N SER A 71 -13.92 -23.46 0.41
CA SER A 71 -14.07 -24.90 0.66
C SER A 71 -14.44 -25.64 -0.64
N THR A 72 -14.37 -26.98 -0.61
CA THR A 72 -14.76 -27.81 -1.76
C THR A 72 -16.21 -27.61 -2.17
N GLN A 73 -17.09 -27.28 -1.23
CA GLN A 73 -18.50 -26.96 -1.50
C GLN A 73 -18.72 -25.54 -2.06
N GLN A 74 -17.72 -24.65 -1.93
CA GLN A 74 -17.79 -23.24 -2.32
C GLN A 74 -16.95 -22.93 -3.57
N SER A 75 -16.51 -23.96 -4.29
CA SER A 75 -15.71 -23.82 -5.50
C SER A 75 -16.34 -22.84 -6.48
N GLY A 76 -15.63 -21.77 -6.82
CA GLY A 76 -16.03 -20.72 -7.75
C GLY A 76 -16.77 -19.53 -7.14
N TYR A 77 -16.98 -19.49 -5.83
CA TYR A 77 -17.71 -18.40 -5.15
C TYR A 77 -17.00 -17.05 -5.28
N SER A 78 -15.67 -17.03 -5.14
CA SER A 78 -14.84 -15.82 -5.29
C SER A 78 -15.01 -15.14 -6.65
N HIS A 79 -15.33 -15.90 -7.70
CA HIS A 79 -15.63 -15.36 -9.03
C HIS A 79 -17.10 -15.02 -9.23
N ALA A 80 -18.02 -15.79 -8.64
CA ALA A 80 -19.46 -15.60 -8.81
C ALA A 80 -19.99 -14.38 -8.04
N ILE A 81 -19.53 -14.18 -6.79
CA ILE A 81 -20.04 -13.12 -5.90
C ILE A 81 -19.88 -11.71 -6.52
N PRO A 82 -18.72 -11.30 -7.04
CA PRO A 82 -18.57 -9.98 -7.67
C PRO A 82 -19.51 -9.78 -8.85
N ARG A 83 -19.74 -10.84 -9.65
CA ARG A 83 -20.65 -10.77 -10.79
C ARG A 83 -22.10 -10.53 -10.35
N ILE A 84 -22.54 -11.19 -9.28
CA ILE A 84 -23.88 -10.98 -8.71
C ILE A 84 -24.02 -9.56 -8.17
N ALA A 85 -23.00 -9.03 -7.49
CA ALA A 85 -23.02 -7.66 -6.98
C ALA A 85 -23.17 -6.61 -8.10
N LEU A 86 -22.61 -6.88 -9.30
CA LEU A 86 -22.74 -6.03 -10.48
C LEU A 86 -24.09 -6.13 -11.19
N THR A 87 -24.82 -7.25 -11.04
CA THR A 87 -26.14 -7.42 -11.67
C THR A 87 -27.31 -7.05 -10.76
N GLN A 88 -27.08 -7.05 -9.44
CA GLN A 88 -28.09 -6.74 -8.43
C GLN A 88 -27.87 -5.41 -7.72
N SER A 89 -26.99 -4.53 -8.22
CA SER A 89 -26.76 -3.21 -7.64
C SER A 89 -28.04 -2.37 -7.71
N GLY A 90 -28.86 -2.50 -6.68
CA GLY A 90 -30.22 -1.97 -6.54
C GLY A 90 -30.25 -0.44 -6.56
N GLY A 91 -30.09 0.13 -7.75
CA GLY A 91 -30.16 1.57 -8.00
C GLY A 91 -28.92 2.20 -8.63
N LEU A 92 -27.87 1.45 -8.95
CA LEU A 92 -26.71 1.99 -9.68
C LEU A 92 -26.86 1.68 -11.17
N ASP A 93 -27.11 2.71 -11.98
CA ASP A 93 -27.04 2.63 -13.43
C ASP A 93 -25.61 2.22 -13.83
N ALA A 94 -25.50 1.22 -14.71
CA ALA A 94 -24.24 0.63 -15.17
C ALA A 94 -23.30 1.63 -15.89
N SER A 95 -23.78 2.85 -16.12
CA SER A 95 -23.03 3.99 -16.67
C SER A 95 -22.04 4.63 -15.69
N THR A 96 -22.12 4.35 -14.39
CA THR A 96 -21.33 5.05 -13.35
C THR A 96 -20.12 4.24 -12.90
N GLY A 97 -19.05 4.28 -13.69
CA GLY A 97 -17.70 3.91 -13.27
C GLY A 97 -17.39 2.41 -13.27
N ALA A 98 -16.18 2.06 -13.71
CA ALA A 98 -15.69 0.69 -13.63
C ALA A 98 -15.41 0.31 -12.17
N PHE A 99 -16.36 -0.36 -11.52
CA PHE A 99 -16.16 -0.93 -10.20
C PHE A 99 -15.34 -2.23 -10.34
N ILE A 100 -14.03 -2.11 -10.14
CA ILE A 100 -13.12 -3.26 -10.15
C ILE A 100 -13.03 -3.79 -8.73
N VAL A 101 -13.72 -4.90 -8.46
CA VAL A 101 -13.50 -5.72 -7.26
C VAL A 101 -12.35 -6.67 -7.56
N ALA A 102 -11.18 -6.39 -7.00
CA ALA A 102 -10.07 -7.32 -7.03
C ALA A 102 -10.12 -8.19 -5.76
N ALA A 103 -10.28 -9.50 -5.95
CA ALA A 103 -9.94 -10.48 -4.93
C ALA A 103 -8.42 -10.44 -4.75
N GLY A 104 -7.97 -9.84 -3.65
CA GLY A 104 -6.53 -9.72 -3.38
C GLY A 104 -5.99 -11.07 -2.94
N ASP A 105 -5.29 -11.77 -3.83
CA ASP A 105 -4.45 -12.90 -3.47
C ASP A 105 -3.18 -12.35 -2.83
N ARG A 106 -3.00 -12.54 -1.52
CA ARG A 106 -1.75 -12.22 -0.84
C ARG A 106 -0.85 -13.46 -0.87
N PRO A 107 0.45 -13.31 -1.15
CA PRO A 107 1.42 -14.40 -1.02
C PRO A 107 1.59 -14.84 0.45
#